data_AF-A0A2E9SHW7-F1
#
_entry.id   AF-A0A2E9SHW7-F1
#
_cell.length_a   1.000
_cell.length_b   1.000
_cell.length_c   1.000
_cell.angle_alpha   90.00
_cell.angle_beta   90.00
_cell.angle_gamma   90.00
#
_symmetry.space_group_name_H-M   'P 1'
#
loop_
_entity.id
_entity.type
_entity.pdbx_description
1 polymer ?
#
loop_
_entity_poly.entity_id
_entity_poly.type
_entity_poly.pdbx_seq_one_letter_code
_entity_poly.pdbx_strand_id
1 'polypeptide(L)'
;MFDIHRRLDGPRAADIVDEIYLDHLQREKSRLRTQTLKGSEARIILDRGKPLRPGDILLSDCGHQLRVRGAKEPVITAISSDWKQFSRACYHLGNRHVRLQLGERWLRITPDHVLEALLRSFGLEICHERAVFEPEPGAYDTTHGSTHAHHHDHAHSHDHHAH
;
A
#
# COMPACT_ATOMS: atom_id res chain seq x y z
N MET A 1 -26.39 -1.08 2.89
CA MET A 1 -25.11 -1.57 3.45
C MET A 1 -24.52 -2.53 2.43
N PHE A 2 -23.23 -2.40 2.12
CA PHE A 2 -22.51 -3.31 1.22
C PHE A 2 -21.62 -4.24 2.06
N ASP A 3 -21.86 -5.55 2.01
CA ASP A 3 -20.95 -6.54 2.58
C ASP A 3 -20.04 -7.09 1.48
N ILE A 4 -18.72 -6.84 1.60
CA ILE A 4 -17.72 -7.09 0.55
C ILE A 4 -16.83 -8.25 0.99
N HIS A 5 -16.79 -9.29 0.15
CA HIS A 5 -16.04 -10.52 0.42
C HIS A 5 -14.99 -10.87 -0.64
N ARG A 6 -15.00 -10.18 -1.78
CA ARG A 6 -14.17 -10.55 -2.92
C ARG A 6 -13.66 -9.33 -3.68
N ARG A 7 -12.40 -9.40 -4.10
CA ARG A 7 -11.82 -8.52 -5.13
C ARG A 7 -11.97 -9.18 -6.50
N LEU A 8 -12.32 -8.41 -7.52
CA LEU A 8 -12.37 -8.88 -8.90
C LEU A 8 -11.01 -8.69 -9.58
N ASP A 9 -10.53 -9.72 -10.26
CA ASP A 9 -9.30 -9.67 -11.05
C ASP A 9 -9.61 -9.24 -12.51
N GLY A 10 -8.86 -8.26 -13.01
CA GLY A 10 -8.88 -7.83 -14.40
C GLY A 10 -9.76 -6.60 -14.72
N PRO A 11 -9.49 -5.92 -15.84
CA PRO A 11 -10.22 -4.72 -16.27
C PRO A 11 -11.52 -5.14 -16.96
N ARG A 12 -12.45 -5.75 -16.21
CA ARG A 12 -13.81 -5.89 -16.73
C ARG A 12 -14.46 -4.52 -16.71
N ALA A 13 -15.20 -4.17 -17.76
CA ALA A 13 -16.09 -3.02 -17.76
C ALA A 13 -17.05 -3.18 -16.57
N ALA A 14 -16.69 -2.55 -15.47
CA ALA A 14 -17.35 -2.70 -14.19
C ALA A 14 -18.42 -1.63 -14.10
N ASP A 15 -19.66 -2.08 -13.90
CA ASP A 15 -20.78 -1.20 -13.58
C ASP A 15 -20.59 -0.73 -12.13
N ILE A 16 -19.66 0.22 -11.94
CA ILE A 16 -19.27 0.74 -10.64
C ILE A 16 -20.41 1.61 -10.11
N VAL A 17 -21.10 1.10 -9.11
CA VAL A 17 -22.24 1.81 -8.52
C VAL A 17 -21.81 2.89 -7.54
N ASP A 18 -20.62 2.75 -6.93
CA ASP A 18 -20.08 3.69 -5.94
C ASP A 18 -18.56 3.51 -5.74
N GLU A 19 -17.95 4.44 -5.01
CA GLU A 19 -16.51 4.43 -4.71
C GLU A 19 -16.25 4.44 -3.21
N ILE A 20 -15.12 3.86 -2.79
CA ILE A 20 -14.66 3.85 -1.40
C ILE A 20 -13.28 4.50 -1.36
N TYR A 21 -13.15 5.60 -0.62
CA TYR A 21 -11.87 6.29 -0.42
C TYR A 21 -11.20 5.77 0.85
N LEU A 22 -10.04 5.16 0.69
CA LEU A 22 -9.28 4.57 1.78
C LEU A 22 -7.89 5.17 1.85
N ASP A 23 -7.42 5.52 3.05
CA ASP A 23 -6.02 5.87 3.31
C ASP A 23 -5.11 4.62 3.25
N HIS A 24 -3.79 4.81 3.29
CA HIS A 24 -2.85 3.69 3.18
C HIS A 24 -3.06 2.61 4.26
N LEU A 25 -3.24 3.00 5.52
CA LEU A 25 -3.39 2.06 6.64
C LEU A 25 -4.71 1.29 6.57
N GLN A 26 -5.78 1.95 6.10
CA GLN A 26 -7.06 1.32 5.82
C GLN A 26 -6.93 0.28 4.70
N ARG A 27 -6.16 0.58 3.65
CA ARG A 27 -5.92 -0.34 2.54
C ARG A 27 -5.10 -1.57 2.93
N GLU A 28 -4.27 -1.50 3.98
CA GLU A 28 -3.55 -2.65 4.51
C GLU A 28 -4.44 -3.61 5.33
N LYS A 29 -5.63 -3.17 5.77
CA LYS A 29 -6.54 -3.99 6.58
C LYS A 29 -7.32 -4.97 5.71
N SER A 30 -7.29 -6.25 6.08
CA SER A 30 -8.18 -7.26 5.48
C SER A 30 -9.61 -7.18 5.99
N ARG A 31 -9.85 -6.51 7.12
CA ARG A 31 -11.17 -6.29 7.71
C ARG A 31 -11.35 -4.83 8.08
N LEU A 32 -12.33 -4.16 7.49
CA LEU A 32 -12.58 -2.74 7.68
C LEU A 32 -14.07 -2.43 7.56
N ARG A 33 -14.59 -1.58 8.44
CA ARG A 33 -15.89 -0.91 8.23
C ARG A 33 -15.61 0.53 7.82
N THR A 34 -16.29 0.98 6.78
CA THR A 34 -16.11 2.31 6.19
C THR A 34 -17.43 2.76 5.54
N GLN A 35 -17.43 3.94 4.92
CA GLN A 35 -18.53 4.45 4.13
C GLN A 35 -18.08 4.66 2.68
N THR A 36 -19.01 4.47 1.76
CA THR A 36 -18.84 4.81 0.35
C THR A 36 -18.95 6.32 0.15
N LEU A 37 -18.59 6.81 -1.04
CA LEU A 37 -18.72 8.21 -1.41
C LEU A 37 -20.17 8.71 -1.30
N LYS A 38 -21.16 7.89 -1.67
CA LYS A 38 -22.59 8.24 -1.52
C LYS A 38 -23.13 8.05 -0.10
N GLY A 39 -22.28 7.75 0.88
CA GLY A 39 -22.64 7.64 2.30
C GLY A 39 -23.25 6.30 2.72
N SER A 40 -23.21 5.28 1.85
CA SER A 40 -23.65 3.93 2.23
C SER A 40 -22.59 3.26 3.10
N GLU A 41 -23.00 2.53 4.15
CA GLU A 41 -22.05 1.73 4.93
C GLU A 41 -21.49 0.58 4.07
N ALA A 42 -20.18 0.36 4.16
CA ALA A 42 -19.47 -0.73 3.51
C ALA A 42 -18.62 -1.50 4.52
N ARG A 43 -18.74 -2.83 4.54
CA ARG A 43 -17.94 -3.74 5.36
C ARG A 43 -17.08 -4.60 4.45
N ILE A 44 -15.77 -4.42 4.56
CA ILE A 44 -14.76 -5.14 3.78
C ILE A 44 -14.24 -6.30 4.62
N ILE A 45 -14.33 -7.52 4.09
CA ILE A 45 -13.77 -8.75 4.68
C ILE A 45 -13.09 -9.54 3.56
N LEU A 46 -11.77 -9.39 3.45
CA LEU A 46 -10.94 -10.03 2.44
C LEU A 46 -9.95 -11.01 3.07
N ASP A 47 -9.31 -11.82 2.22
CA ASP A 47 -8.20 -12.67 2.64
C ASP A 47 -7.03 -11.82 3.15
N ARG A 48 -6.30 -12.35 4.14
CA ARG A 48 -5.13 -11.67 4.69
C ARG A 48 -3.99 -11.64 3.68
N GLY A 49 -3.12 -10.64 3.80
CA GLY A 49 -1.86 -10.58 3.06
C GLY A 49 -1.94 -9.96 1.67
N LYS A 50 -3.09 -9.43 1.24
CA LYS A 50 -3.22 -8.69 -0.02
C LYS A 50 -3.78 -7.29 0.24
N PRO A 51 -2.93 -6.26 0.36
CA PRO A 51 -3.38 -4.88 0.51
C PRO A 51 -4.24 -4.43 -0.69
N LEU A 52 -5.20 -3.56 -0.42
CA LEU A 52 -5.99 -2.90 -1.46
C LEU A 52 -5.15 -1.85 -2.18
N ARG A 53 -5.33 -1.75 -3.50
CA ARG A 53 -4.72 -0.70 -4.31
C ARG A 53 -5.79 0.24 -4.88
N PRO A 54 -5.50 1.55 -5.03
CA PRO A 54 -6.36 2.42 -5.81
C PRO A 54 -6.61 1.83 -7.20
N GLY A 55 -7.89 1.75 -7.59
CA GLY A 55 -8.33 1.09 -8.82
C GLY A 55 -8.87 -0.33 -8.62
N ASP A 56 -8.59 -0.99 -7.48
CA ASP A 56 -9.18 -2.29 -7.15
C ASP A 56 -10.71 -2.23 -7.19
N ILE A 57 -11.33 -3.30 -7.69
CA ILE A 57 -12.78 -3.43 -7.78
C ILE A 57 -13.23 -4.48 -6.77
N LEU A 58 -14.15 -4.07 -5.91
CA LEU A 58 -14.72 -4.88 -4.84
C LEU A 58 -16.13 -5.30 -5.20
N LEU A 59 -16.42 -6.59 -5.07
CA LEU A 59 -17.76 -7.14 -5.27
C LEU A 59 -18.44 -7.34 -3.92
N SER A 60 -19.60 -6.70 -3.77
CA SER A 60 -20.48 -6.93 -2.63
C SER A 60 -21.36 -8.17 -2.82
N ASP A 61 -21.91 -8.68 -1.72
CA ASP A 61 -22.86 -9.78 -1.64
C ASP A 61 -24.13 -9.55 -2.48
N CYS A 62 -24.60 -8.31 -2.58
CA CYS A 62 -25.73 -7.90 -3.41
C CYS A 62 -25.37 -7.75 -4.91
N GLY A 63 -24.17 -8.14 -5.31
CA GLY A 63 -23.74 -8.13 -6.72
C GLY A 63 -23.23 -6.77 -7.23
N HIS A 64 -23.29 -5.73 -6.40
CA HIS A 64 -22.80 -4.40 -6.75
C HIS A 64 -21.27 -4.32 -6.69
N GLN A 65 -20.70 -3.57 -7.63
CA GLN A 65 -19.26 -3.35 -7.73
C GLN A 65 -18.89 -1.96 -7.22
N LEU A 66 -17.88 -1.89 -6.35
CA LEU A 66 -17.37 -0.66 -5.78
C LEU A 66 -15.90 -0.49 -6.13
N ARG A 67 -15.50 0.73 -6.49
CA ARG A 67 -14.09 1.03 -6.80
C ARG A 67 -13.36 1.59 -5.60
N VAL A 68 -12.18 1.05 -5.30
CA VAL A 68 -11.27 1.63 -4.31
C VAL A 68 -10.57 2.84 -4.89
N ARG A 69 -10.59 3.96 -4.16
CA ARG A 69 -9.81 5.16 -4.43
C ARG A 69 -8.85 5.41 -3.28
N GLY A 70 -7.71 6.02 -3.61
CA GLY A 70 -6.81 6.53 -2.59
C GLY A 70 -7.40 7.78 -1.94
N ALA A 71 -7.57 7.77 -0.62
CA ALA A 71 -7.90 8.97 0.13
C ALA A 71 -6.68 9.89 0.20
N LYS A 72 -6.89 11.21 0.11
CA LYS A 72 -5.84 12.18 0.38
C LYS A 72 -5.60 12.26 1.89
N GLU A 73 -4.43 11.82 2.33
CA GLU A 73 -4.01 11.82 3.73
C GLU A 73 -2.86 12.81 3.96
N PRO A 74 -2.67 13.30 5.20
CA PRO A 74 -1.52 14.13 5.54
C PRO A 74 -0.22 13.38 5.26
N VAL A 75 0.69 14.01 4.53
CA VAL A 75 1.98 13.45 4.14
C VAL A 75 3.06 14.52 4.14
N ILE A 76 4.30 14.07 4.23
CA ILE A 76 5.48 14.89 4.02
C ILE A 76 6.13 14.43 2.71
N THR A 77 6.22 15.34 1.75
CA THR A 77 6.94 15.13 0.50
C THR A 77 8.28 15.85 0.60
N ALA A 78 9.36 15.10 0.41
CA ALA A 78 10.72 15.60 0.43
C ALA A 78 11.34 15.51 -0.97
N ILE A 79 11.86 16.62 -1.48
CA ILE A 79 12.36 16.75 -2.84
C ILE A 79 13.86 17.07 -2.80
N SER A 80 14.61 16.51 -3.74
CA SER A 80 16.03 16.80 -3.95
C SER A 80 16.30 17.19 -5.39
N SER A 81 17.25 18.09 -5.62
CA SER A 81 17.83 18.32 -6.95
C SER A 81 19.04 17.40 -7.23
N ASP A 82 19.64 16.82 -6.18
CA ASP A 82 20.84 15.95 -6.24
C ASP A 82 20.49 14.48 -5.94
N TRP A 83 20.84 13.58 -6.87
CA TRP A 83 20.67 12.13 -6.73
C TRP A 83 21.46 11.54 -5.56
N LYS A 84 22.64 12.07 -5.24
CA LYS A 84 23.46 11.57 -4.14
C LYS A 84 22.79 11.85 -2.79
N GLN A 85 22.22 13.04 -2.62
CA GLN A 85 21.46 13.40 -1.40
C GLN A 85 20.18 12.56 -1.29
N PHE A 86 19.43 12.46 -2.39
CA PHE A 86 18.21 11.64 -2.45
C PHE A 86 18.48 10.19 -2.07
N SER A 87 19.47 9.55 -2.69
CA SER A 87 19.82 8.15 -2.43
C SER A 87 20.26 7.91 -1.00
N ARG A 88 21.01 8.84 -0.38
CA ARG A 88 21.38 8.75 1.03
C ARG A 88 20.16 8.83 1.94
N ALA A 89 19.23 9.76 1.68
CA ALA A 89 18.00 9.88 2.44
C ALA A 89 17.18 8.58 2.38
N CYS A 90 16.96 8.04 1.17
CA CYS A 90 16.26 6.77 0.97
C CYS A 90 16.94 5.60 1.71
N TYR A 91 18.28 5.50 1.64
CA TYR A 91 19.05 4.49 2.37
C TYR A 91 18.80 4.55 3.88
N HIS A 92 18.88 5.75 4.47
CA HIS A 92 18.72 5.93 5.91
C HIS A 92 17.27 5.73 6.38
N LEU A 93 16.28 6.03 5.56
CA LEU A 93 14.86 5.74 5.84
C LEU A 93 14.59 4.23 5.72
N GLY A 94 15.15 3.57 4.71
CA GLY A 94 15.11 2.12 4.54
C GLY A 94 15.69 1.37 5.72
N ASN A 95 16.85 1.80 6.24
CA ASN A 95 17.47 1.24 7.46
C ASN A 95 16.60 1.39 8.72
N ARG A 96 15.60 2.28 8.69
CA ARG A 96 14.62 2.49 9.78
C ARG A 96 13.29 1.82 9.50
N HIS A 97 13.19 1.03 8.43
CA HIS A 97 11.96 0.38 7.98
C HIS A 97 10.79 1.35 7.77
N VAL A 98 11.08 2.58 7.33
CA VAL A 98 10.05 3.58 7.03
C VAL A 98 9.34 3.21 5.73
N ARG A 99 8.01 3.29 5.72
CA ARG A 99 7.20 3.18 4.50
C ARG A 99 7.45 4.41 3.63
N LEU A 100 7.86 4.20 2.39
CA LEU A 100 8.31 5.24 1.48
C LEU A 100 7.56 5.11 0.16
N GLN A 101 6.95 6.20 -0.29
CA GLN A 101 6.58 6.34 -1.69
C GLN A 101 7.69 7.08 -2.41
N LEU A 102 8.07 6.62 -3.59
CA LEU A 102 9.17 7.21 -4.36
C LEU A 102 8.65 7.76 -5.68
N GLY A 103 9.32 8.80 -6.17
CA GLY A 103 9.26 9.23 -7.56
C GLY A 103 10.60 9.78 -8.01
N GLU A 104 10.61 10.59 -9.07
CA GLU A 104 11.86 11.12 -9.61
C GLU A 104 12.47 12.19 -8.67
N ARG A 105 13.45 11.77 -7.87
CA ARG A 105 14.13 12.60 -6.85
C ARG A 105 13.22 13.25 -5.81
N TRP A 106 12.05 12.67 -5.60
CA TRP A 106 11.21 12.98 -4.46
C TRP A 106 10.78 11.70 -3.76
N LEU A 107 10.58 11.80 -2.46
CA LEU A 107 10.02 10.74 -1.63
C LEU A 107 8.89 11.30 -0.79
N ARG A 108 8.00 10.43 -0.33
CA ARG A 108 6.91 10.79 0.55
C ARG A 108 6.80 9.80 1.70
N ILE A 109 6.48 10.33 2.88
CA ILE A 109 6.27 9.58 4.12
C ILE A 109 5.04 10.10 4.86
N THR A 110 4.54 9.33 5.82
CA THR A 110 3.59 9.85 6.80
C THR A 110 4.27 10.88 7.73
N PRO A 111 3.54 11.86 8.28
CA PRO A 111 4.13 12.91 9.09
C PRO A 111 4.83 12.38 10.35
N ASP A 112 6.13 12.65 10.45
CA ASP A 112 6.98 12.33 11.59
C ASP A 112 8.08 13.41 11.69
N HIS A 113 8.11 14.11 12.82
CA HIS A 113 9.03 15.24 13.04
C HIS A 113 10.51 14.82 13.10
N VAL A 114 10.81 13.59 13.55
CA VAL A 114 12.18 13.05 13.62
C VAL A 114 12.67 12.73 12.21
N LEU A 115 11.81 12.09 11.41
CA LEU A 115 12.14 11.77 10.01
C LEU A 115 12.23 13.04 9.16
N GLU A 116 11.39 14.04 9.42
CA GLU A 116 11.48 15.34 8.76
C GLU A 116 12.83 16.04 9.05
N ALA A 117 13.26 16.07 10.32
CA ALA A 117 14.55 16.65 10.68
C ALA A 117 15.71 15.90 10.00
N LEU A 118 15.64 14.57 9.92
CA LEU A 118 16.61 13.74 9.20
C LEU A 118 16.66 14.10 7.71
N LEU A 119 15.52 14.24 7.06
CA LEU A 119 15.42 14.59 5.63
C LEU A 119 16.02 15.98 5.35
N ARG A 120 15.70 16.97 6.19
CA ARG A 120 16.30 18.31 6.13
C ARG A 120 17.81 18.25 6.33
N SER A 121 18.31 17.39 7.23
CA SER A 121 19.75 17.24 7.47
C SER A 121 20.51 16.66 6.26
N PHE A 122 19.82 15.95 5.36
CA PHE A 122 20.37 15.49 4.08
C PHE A 122 20.26 16.52 2.95
N GLY A 123 19.65 17.68 3.21
CA GLY A 123 19.49 18.76 2.24
C GLY A 123 18.20 18.71 1.42
N LEU A 124 17.23 17.85 1.77
CA LEU A 124 15.96 17.78 1.05
C LEU A 124 15.03 18.93 1.44
N GLU A 125 14.34 19.48 0.44
CA GLU A 125 13.27 20.45 0.62
C GLU A 125 11.99 19.74 1.04
N ILE A 126 11.32 20.25 2.07
CA ILE A 126 10.16 19.60 2.68
C ILE A 126 8.87 20.35 2.34
N CYS A 127 7.84 19.62 1.93
CA CYS A 127 6.49 20.09 1.72
C CYS A 127 5.49 19.24 2.54
N HIS A 128 4.65 19.90 3.32
CA HIS A 128 3.51 19.27 4.00
C HIS A 128 2.28 19.42 3.13
N GLU A 129 1.68 18.30 2.71
CA GLU A 129 0.54 18.32 1.82
C GLU A 129 -0.47 17.22 2.15
N ARG A 130 -1.62 17.24 1.47
CA ARG A 130 -2.58 16.14 1.46
C ARG A 130 -2.58 15.46 0.11
N ALA A 131 -2.00 14.27 0.03
CA ALA A 131 -1.91 13.50 -1.19
C ALA A 131 -2.29 12.05 -0.94
N VAL A 132 -2.53 11.30 -2.01
CA VAL A 132 -2.67 9.84 -1.90
C VAL A 132 -1.28 9.27 -1.63
N PHE A 133 -1.14 8.49 -0.57
CA PHE A 133 0.12 7.85 -0.21
C PHE A 133 0.13 6.40 -0.68
N GLU A 134 1.02 6.07 -1.61
CA GLU A 134 1.19 4.70 -2.13
C GLU A 134 2.63 4.27 -1.93
N PRO A 135 3.00 3.79 -0.73
CA PRO A 135 4.37 3.38 -0.48
C PRO A 135 4.73 2.13 -1.26
N GLU A 136 6.02 2.06 -1.58
CA GLU A 136 6.65 0.90 -2.18
C GLU A 136 6.38 -0.35 -1.30
N PRO A 137 6.12 -1.50 -1.94
CA PRO A 137 6.02 -2.74 -1.22
C PRO A 137 7.33 -3.08 -0.51
N GLY A 138 7.23 -3.82 0.58
CA GLY A 138 8.42 -4.34 1.23
C GLY A 138 9.16 -5.32 0.30
N ALA A 139 10.49 -5.40 0.43
CA ALA A 139 11.33 -6.28 -0.39
C ALA A 139 10.94 -7.78 -0.33
N TYR A 140 10.20 -8.18 0.71
CA TYR A 140 9.72 -9.56 0.93
C TYR A 140 8.22 -9.71 0.69
N ASP A 141 7.55 -8.68 0.19
CA ASP A 141 6.14 -8.77 -0.18
C ASP A 141 6.05 -9.49 -1.54
N THR A 142 5.98 -10.82 -1.47
CA THR A 142 5.91 -11.71 -2.65
C THR A 142 4.57 -11.64 -3.39
N THR A 143 3.66 -10.76 -2.97
CA THR A 143 2.38 -10.55 -3.66
C THR A 143 2.49 -9.71 -4.93
N HIS A 144 3.67 -9.15 -5.22
CA HIS A 144 3.97 -8.53 -6.51
C HIS A 144 4.41 -9.58 -7.52
N GLY A 145 3.47 -9.95 -8.41
CA GLY A 145 3.74 -10.79 -9.56
C GLY A 145 4.78 -10.19 -10.49
N SER A 146 6.03 -10.63 -10.34
CA SER A 146 6.77 -11.11 -11.51
C SER A 146 6.21 -12.49 -11.84
N THR A 147 5.72 -12.63 -13.06
CA THR A 147 5.25 -13.88 -13.66
C THR A 147 6.38 -14.90 -13.76
N HIS A 148 6.74 -15.57 -12.65
CA HIS A 148 7.48 -16.83 -12.65
C HIS A 148 7.10 -17.63 -11.40
N ALA A 149 6.03 -18.42 -11.54
CA ALA A 149 5.76 -19.50 -10.62
C ALA A 149 6.85 -20.57 -10.78
N HIS A 150 7.79 -20.62 -9.84
CA HIS A 150 8.57 -21.82 -9.57
C HIS A 150 8.24 -22.28 -8.16
N HIS A 151 7.30 -23.22 -8.08
CA HIS A 151 7.02 -23.98 -6.88
C HIS A 151 8.23 -24.90 -6.65
N HIS A 152 9.12 -24.52 -5.73
CA HIS A 152 10.09 -25.45 -5.18
C HIS A 152 9.60 -25.85 -3.79
N ASP A 153 8.85 -26.96 -3.74
CA ASP A 153 8.66 -27.73 -2.52
C ASP A 153 10.01 -28.34 -2.12
N HIS A 154 10.68 -27.74 -1.15
CA HIS A 154 11.76 -28.41 -0.43
C HIS A 154 11.18 -29.04 0.84
N ALA A 155 10.67 -30.26 0.68
CA ALA A 155 10.48 -31.18 1.80
C ALA A 155 11.86 -31.65 2.29
N HIS A 156 12.35 -31.07 3.38
CA HIS A 156 13.48 -31.64 4.11
C HIS A 156 12.95 -32.58 5.19
N SER A 157 12.92 -33.89 4.89
CA SER A 157 12.87 -34.91 5.94
C SER A 157 14.27 -35.02 6.56
N HIS A 158 14.44 -34.52 7.78
CA HIS A 158 15.58 -34.89 8.60
C HIS A 158 15.25 -36.21 9.31
N ASP A 159 15.79 -37.30 8.78
CA ASP A 159 15.82 -38.59 9.43
C ASP A 159 16.97 -38.58 10.45
N HIS A 160 16.62 -38.65 11.74
CA HIS A 160 17.58 -38.73 12.84
C HIS A 160 17.83 -40.20 13.18
N HIS A 161 18.92 -40.76 12.65
CA HIS A 161 19.49 -41.97 13.22
C HIS A 161 20.28 -41.63 14.49
N ALA A 162 19.74 -42.06 15.63
CA ALA A 162 20.43 -42.10 16.91
C ALA A 162 21.28 -43.38 17.03
N HIS A 163 22.48 -43.22 17.58
CA HIS A 163 23.26 -44.26 18.24
C HIS A 163 23.06 -44.13 19.75
#